data_AF-A0AAW0EQ46-F1
#
_entry.id   AF-A0AAW0EQ46-F1
#
_cell.length_a   1.000
_cell.length_b   1.000
_cell.length_c   1.000
_cell.angle_alpha   90.00
_cell.angle_beta   90.00
_cell.angle_gamma   90.00
#
_symmetry.space_group_name_H-M   'P 1'
#
loop_
_entity.id
_entity.type
_entity.pdbx_description
1 polymer ?
#
loop_
_entity_poly.entity_id
_entity_poly.type
_entity_poly.pdbx_seq_one_letter_code
_entity_poly.pdbx_strand_id
1 'polypeptide(L)'
;MPNDADKEVKQVSSGGVTGLLGLDQMDWGGEAGKFYECWKINPCCGSPDPMKMLCCLFCWCCCGCCSLSKMFASSVDQECALVPHCLMACCLPCITTICVRTNLRNRLGVQGNMVGDCICVWCCGCCSHCQTLRAVSTEEWNLLEPSWKTPEVAAPEIIFIK
;
A
#
# COMPACT_ATOMS: atom_id res chain seq x y z
N MET A 1 -12.94 23.32 6.13
CA MET A 1 -12.35 22.24 5.31
C MET A 1 -13.47 21.27 4.99
N PRO A 2 -13.72 20.90 3.73
CA PRO A 2 -14.69 19.84 3.43
C PRO A 2 -14.23 18.57 4.17
N ASN A 3 -15.17 17.91 4.86
CA ASN A 3 -14.88 16.72 5.67
C ASN A 3 -14.41 15.60 4.72
N ASP A 4 -13.45 14.75 5.10
CA ASP A 4 -12.96 13.70 4.18
C ASP A 4 -14.08 12.71 3.77
N ALA A 5 -15.11 12.56 4.61
CA ALA A 5 -16.34 11.87 4.27
C ALA A 5 -17.09 12.49 3.07
N ASP A 6 -17.08 13.81 2.91
CA ASP A 6 -17.74 14.50 1.79
C ASP A 6 -16.98 14.29 0.48
N LYS A 7 -15.66 14.08 0.53
CA LYS A 7 -14.86 13.72 -0.65
C LYS A 7 -15.17 12.31 -1.11
N GLU A 8 -15.20 11.35 -0.18
CA GLU A 8 -15.52 9.94 -0.49
C GLU A 8 -16.94 9.81 -1.07
N VAL A 9 -17.93 10.49 -0.50
CA VAL A 9 -19.32 10.48 -1.01
C VAL A 9 -19.39 11.08 -2.43
N LYS A 10 -18.62 12.14 -2.71
CA LYS A 10 -18.53 12.72 -4.06
C LYS A 10 -17.81 11.80 -5.06
N GLN A 11 -16.77 11.09 -4.62
CA GLN A 11 -16.08 10.11 -5.47
C GLN A 11 -17.01 8.95 -5.85
N VAL A 12 -17.71 8.36 -4.87
CA VAL A 12 -18.66 7.26 -5.11
C VAL A 12 -19.81 7.69 -6.04
N SER A 13 -20.35 8.90 -5.85
CA SER A 13 -21.48 9.39 -6.65
C SER A 13 -21.12 9.71 -8.11
N SER A 14 -19.85 9.98 -8.42
CA SER A 14 -19.40 10.28 -9.78
C SER A 14 -19.21 9.05 -10.68
N GLY A 15 -18.98 7.86 -10.11
CA GLY A 15 -18.58 6.66 -10.85
C GLY A 15 -19.67 5.60 -11.07
N GLY A 16 -20.90 5.81 -10.59
CA GLY A 16 -21.99 4.82 -10.71
C GLY A 16 -21.68 3.48 -10.01
N VAL A 17 -22.24 2.37 -10.52
CA VAL A 17 -22.01 1.02 -9.94
C VAL A 17 -20.54 0.59 -10.06
N THR A 18 -19.87 0.99 -11.14
CA THR A 18 -18.44 0.73 -11.36
C THR A 18 -17.56 1.47 -10.35
N GLY A 19 -17.90 2.71 -10.00
CA GLY A 19 -17.24 3.45 -8.93
C GLY A 19 -17.55 2.89 -7.55
N LEU A 20 -18.79 2.48 -7.28
CA LEU A 20 -19.16 1.87 -5.99
C LEU A 20 -18.39 0.58 -5.69
N LEU A 21 -18.13 -0.24 -6.71
CA LEU A 21 -17.38 -1.49 -6.59
C LEU A 21 -15.87 -1.32 -6.81
N GLY A 22 -15.41 -0.11 -7.18
CA GLY A 22 -14.00 0.15 -7.44
C GLY A 22 -13.42 -0.49 -8.70
N LEU A 23 -14.24 -0.77 -9.71
CA LEU A 23 -13.75 -1.30 -10.97
C LEU A 23 -12.99 -0.23 -11.80
N ASP A 24 -13.18 1.04 -11.45
CA ASP A 24 -12.48 2.21 -12.00
C ASP A 24 -11.02 2.34 -11.50
N GLN A 25 -10.69 1.76 -10.35
CA GLN A 25 -9.35 1.84 -9.72
C GLN A 25 -8.48 0.59 -9.93
N MET A 26 -8.80 -0.22 -10.95
CA MET A 26 -8.02 -1.42 -11.30
C MET A 26 -6.68 -1.10 -11.97
N ASP A 27 -6.59 0.03 -12.68
CA ASP A 27 -5.40 0.48 -13.42
C ASP A 27 -4.86 1.76 -12.78
N TRP A 28 -3.62 1.71 -12.33
CA TRP A 28 -2.94 2.87 -11.73
C TRP A 28 -2.01 3.57 -12.71
N GLY A 29 -1.87 3.04 -13.94
CA GLY A 29 -0.89 3.51 -14.90
C GLY A 29 0.56 3.30 -14.45
N GLY A 30 1.51 3.82 -15.23
CA GLY A 30 2.94 3.77 -14.92
C GLY A 30 3.48 2.35 -14.67
N GLU A 31 4.38 2.22 -13.70
CA GLU A 31 4.97 0.93 -13.29
C GLU A 31 4.01 0.07 -12.46
N ALA A 32 3.09 0.69 -11.71
CA ALA A 32 2.06 -0.01 -10.95
C ALA A 32 1.16 -0.86 -11.87
N GLY A 33 0.75 -0.25 -13.00
CA GLY A 33 -0.07 -0.88 -14.03
C GLY A 33 -1.40 -1.38 -13.47
N LYS A 34 -1.90 -2.49 -14.01
CA LYS A 34 -3.16 -3.08 -13.55
C LYS A 34 -2.93 -4.12 -12.46
N PHE A 35 -3.86 -4.22 -11.51
CA PHE A 35 -3.67 -5.10 -10.36
C PHE A 35 -3.54 -6.58 -10.76
N TYR A 36 -4.29 -7.01 -11.78
CA TYR A 36 -4.24 -8.39 -12.28
C TYR A 36 -2.94 -8.72 -13.04
N GLU A 37 -2.09 -7.74 -13.36
CA GLU A 37 -0.78 -7.96 -13.99
C GLU A 37 0.25 -8.43 -12.95
N CYS A 38 -0.12 -9.39 -12.09
CA CYS A 38 0.76 -9.94 -11.06
C CYS A 38 2.02 -10.60 -11.67
N TRP A 39 1.92 -11.12 -12.89
CA TRP A 39 3.05 -11.68 -13.65
C TRP A 39 4.13 -10.64 -14.02
N LYS A 40 3.81 -9.33 -13.95
CA LYS A 40 4.82 -8.26 -14.13
C LYS A 40 5.70 -8.08 -12.89
N ILE A 41 5.39 -8.75 -11.78
CA ILE A 41 6.39 -8.97 -10.73
C ILE A 41 7.44 -9.93 -11.30
N ASN A 42 8.46 -9.34 -11.93
CA ASN A 42 9.79 -9.91 -11.86
C ASN A 42 10.16 -9.98 -10.37
N PRO A 43 10.92 -10.99 -9.93
CA PRO A 43 10.93 -11.50 -8.55
C PRO A 43 11.42 -10.52 -7.47
N CYS A 44 11.64 -9.26 -7.83
CA CYS A 44 11.87 -8.13 -6.96
C CYS A 44 11.18 -6.90 -7.52
N CYS A 45 9.85 -6.83 -7.37
CA CYS A 45 9.05 -5.62 -7.56
C CYS A 45 9.38 -4.82 -8.84
N GLY A 46 9.83 -5.49 -9.92
CA GLY A 46 10.19 -4.85 -11.20
C GLY A 46 11.63 -5.04 -11.71
N SER A 47 12.60 -5.52 -10.93
CA SER A 47 14.01 -5.68 -11.40
C SER A 47 14.46 -7.14 -11.57
N PRO A 48 15.30 -7.48 -12.58
CA PRO A 48 15.80 -8.85 -12.80
C PRO A 48 17.06 -9.20 -11.99
N ASP A 49 17.16 -8.75 -10.74
CA ASP A 49 18.34 -8.91 -9.87
C ASP A 49 18.13 -10.02 -8.81
N PRO A 50 18.89 -11.14 -8.86
CA PRO A 50 18.73 -12.25 -7.90
C PRO A 50 18.89 -11.85 -6.41
N MET A 51 19.73 -10.86 -6.10
CA MET A 51 19.93 -10.43 -4.72
C MET A 51 18.71 -9.67 -4.20
N LYS A 52 18.11 -8.82 -5.05
CA LYS A 52 16.87 -8.12 -4.72
C LYS A 52 15.71 -9.11 -4.60
N MET A 53 15.71 -10.21 -5.34
CA MET A 53 14.69 -11.26 -5.21
C MET A 53 14.75 -11.91 -3.83
N LEU A 54 15.94 -12.33 -3.41
CA LEU A 54 16.12 -12.91 -2.08
C LEU A 54 15.75 -11.92 -0.97
N CYS A 55 16.08 -10.64 -1.16
CA CYS A 55 15.69 -9.57 -0.26
C CYS A 55 14.16 -9.42 -0.18
N CYS A 56 13.47 -9.41 -1.31
CA CYS A 56 12.01 -9.36 -1.38
C CYS A 56 11.38 -10.57 -0.66
N LEU A 57 11.86 -11.78 -0.96
CA LEU A 57 11.40 -13.01 -0.32
C LEU A 57 11.61 -12.95 1.19
N PHE A 58 12.78 -12.52 1.66
CA PHE A 58 13.08 -12.38 3.08
C PHE A 58 12.17 -11.34 3.75
N CYS A 59 12.05 -10.14 3.16
CA CYS A 59 11.25 -9.05 3.70
C CYS A 59 9.76 -9.42 3.82
N TRP A 60 9.19 -10.14 2.84
CA TRP A 60 7.76 -10.45 2.83
C TRP A 60 7.40 -11.82 3.40
N CYS A 61 8.30 -12.81 3.41
CA CYS A 61 8.06 -14.11 4.04
C CYS A 61 8.52 -14.19 5.50
N CYS A 62 9.64 -13.57 5.87
CA CYS A 62 10.19 -13.64 7.23
C CYS A 62 9.85 -12.42 8.08
N CYS A 63 9.74 -11.24 7.47
CA CYS A 63 9.56 -9.97 8.18
C CYS A 63 8.37 -9.16 7.63
N GLY A 64 7.34 -9.84 7.11
CA GLY A 64 6.23 -9.21 6.38
C GLY A 64 5.55 -8.08 7.17
N CYS A 65 5.35 -8.25 8.48
CA CYS A 65 4.78 -7.20 9.33
C CYS A 65 5.69 -5.97 9.41
N CYS A 66 7.00 -6.14 9.53
CA CYS A 66 7.96 -5.03 9.59
C CYS A 66 8.01 -4.29 8.24
N SER A 67 8.05 -5.04 7.13
CA SER A 67 8.03 -4.47 5.77
C SER A 67 6.73 -3.70 5.51
N LEU A 68 5.59 -4.25 5.93
CA LEU A 68 4.29 -3.58 5.87
C LEU A 68 4.23 -2.34 6.78
N SER A 69 4.86 -2.38 7.95
CA SER A 69 4.94 -1.22 8.87
C SER A 69 5.72 -0.08 8.23
N LYS A 70 6.88 -0.39 7.62
CA LYS A 70 7.69 0.58 6.87
C LYS A 70 6.91 1.18 5.71
N MET A 71 6.28 0.31 4.91
CA MET A 71 5.48 0.72 3.75
C MET A 71 4.29 1.58 4.17
N PHE A 72 3.68 1.27 5.32
CA PHE A 72 2.58 2.05 5.86
C PHE A 72 3.01 3.44 6.32
N ALA A 73 4.11 3.53 7.08
CA ALA A 73 4.69 4.81 7.47
C ALA A 73 5.04 5.68 6.25
N SER A 74 5.67 5.07 5.24
CA SER A 74 6.00 5.75 3.98
C SER A 74 4.76 6.24 3.22
N SER A 75 3.67 5.46 3.23
CA SER A 75 2.41 5.85 2.58
C SER A 75 1.77 7.11 3.17
N VAL A 76 2.08 7.43 4.44
CA VAL A 76 1.61 8.64 5.13
C VAL A 76 2.74 9.67 5.32
N ASP A 77 3.85 9.53 4.60
CA ASP A 77 5.06 10.39 4.69
C ASP A 77 5.57 10.56 6.14
N GLN A 78 5.60 9.48 6.91
CA GLN A 78 6.11 9.45 8.29
C GLN A 78 7.24 8.44 8.43
N GLU A 79 8.09 8.65 9.44
CA GLU A 79 9.05 7.64 9.90
C GLU A 79 8.31 6.51 10.62
N CYS A 80 8.84 5.28 10.52
CA CYS A 80 8.20 4.11 11.12
C CYS A 80 8.17 4.23 12.65
N ALA A 81 7.02 3.91 13.25
CA ALA A 81 6.80 4.00 14.70
C ALA A 81 5.99 2.79 15.18
N LEU A 82 6.17 2.40 16.44
CA LEU A 82 5.45 1.29 17.04
C LEU A 82 3.93 1.54 17.00
N VAL A 83 3.51 2.77 17.35
CA VAL A 83 2.15 3.26 17.21
C VAL A 83 2.12 4.44 16.22
N PRO A 84 1.29 4.44 15.17
CA PRO A 84 0.34 3.39 14.80
C PRO A 84 0.92 2.27 13.92
N HIS A 85 2.09 2.47 13.30
CA HIS A 85 2.49 1.69 12.12
C HIS A 85 2.70 0.20 12.40
N CYS A 86 3.55 -0.15 13.37
CA CYS A 86 3.83 -1.55 13.69
C CYS A 86 2.62 -2.26 14.30
N LEU A 87 1.89 -1.58 15.19
CA LEU A 87 0.69 -2.16 15.81
C LEU A 87 -0.39 -2.48 14.77
N MET A 88 -0.62 -1.57 13.82
CA MET A 88 -1.56 -1.78 12.72
C MET A 88 -1.12 -2.94 11.83
N ALA A 89 0.14 -2.95 11.39
CA ALA A 89 0.64 -3.99 10.50
C ALA A 89 0.62 -5.39 11.16
N CYS A 90 0.94 -5.49 12.45
CA CYS A 90 0.98 -6.76 13.18
C CYS A 90 -0.41 -7.26 13.60
N CYS A 91 -1.29 -6.37 14.09
CA CYS A 91 -2.58 -6.77 14.65
C CYS A 91 -3.73 -6.70 13.64
N LEU A 92 -3.62 -5.84 12.63
CA LEU A 92 -4.66 -5.58 11.64
C LEU A 92 -4.07 -5.51 10.21
N PRO A 93 -3.36 -6.56 9.75
CA PRO A 93 -2.64 -6.54 8.47
C PRO A 93 -3.56 -6.28 7.26
N CYS A 94 -4.79 -6.82 7.28
CA CYS A 94 -5.77 -6.59 6.22
C CYS A 94 -6.16 -5.11 6.14
N ILE A 95 -6.47 -4.49 7.28
CA ILE A 95 -6.84 -3.08 7.35
C ILE A 95 -5.65 -2.21 6.92
N THR A 96 -4.46 -2.54 7.40
CA THR A 96 -3.23 -1.83 7.02
C THR A 96 -2.98 -1.90 5.53
N THR A 97 -3.17 -3.06 4.90
CA THR A 97 -3.02 -3.22 3.44
C THR A 97 -4.03 -2.37 2.67
N ILE A 98 -5.26 -2.24 3.15
CA ILE A 98 -6.29 -1.36 2.56
C ILE A 98 -5.89 0.11 2.70
N CYS A 99 -5.46 0.54 3.89
CA CYS A 99 -5.00 1.91 4.12
C CYS A 99 -3.80 2.25 3.22
N VAL A 100 -2.79 1.37 3.18
CA VAL A 100 -1.61 1.56 2.33
C VAL A 100 -2.02 1.68 0.86
N ARG A 101 -2.86 0.77 0.37
CA ARG A 101 -3.34 0.83 -1.01
C ARG A 101 -4.06 2.15 -1.30
N THR A 102 -4.96 2.57 -0.41
CA THR A 102 -5.71 3.83 -0.53
C THR A 102 -4.76 5.02 -0.60
N ASN A 103 -3.79 5.09 0.32
CA ASN A 103 -2.79 6.17 0.39
C ASN A 103 -1.93 6.21 -0.87
N LEU A 104 -1.44 5.07 -1.34
CA LEU A 104 -0.63 4.98 -2.55
C LEU A 104 -1.42 5.38 -3.80
N ARG A 105 -2.67 4.95 -3.91
CA ARG A 105 -3.57 5.34 -5.00
C ARG A 105 -3.79 6.85 -5.02
N ASN A 106 -4.09 7.43 -3.85
CA ASN A 106 -4.28 8.87 -3.69
C ASN A 106 -2.99 9.64 -4.01
N ARG A 107 -1.82 9.14 -3.56
CA ARG A 107 -0.50 9.70 -3.85
C ARG A 107 -0.18 9.71 -5.34
N LEU A 108 -0.64 8.72 -6.09
CA LEU A 108 -0.52 8.64 -7.55
C LEU A 108 -1.60 9.44 -8.31
N GLY A 109 -2.57 10.05 -7.61
CA GLY A 109 -3.67 10.81 -8.23
C GLY A 109 -4.70 9.93 -8.95
N VAL A 110 -4.73 8.63 -8.66
CA VAL A 110 -5.64 7.67 -9.28
C VAL A 110 -7.02 7.77 -8.63
N GLN A 111 -8.06 7.94 -9.45
CA GLN A 111 -9.45 7.99 -8.98
C GLN A 111 -9.87 6.64 -8.39
N GLY A 112 -10.68 6.66 -7.34
CA GLY A 112 -11.12 5.48 -6.64
C GLY A 112 -11.67 5.81 -5.25
N ASN A 113 -11.93 4.78 -4.46
CA ASN A 113 -12.40 4.89 -3.08
C ASN A 113 -11.95 3.71 -2.25
N MET A 114 -12.00 3.87 -0.93
CA MET A 114 -11.56 2.84 0.00
C MET A 114 -12.36 1.53 -0.08
N VAL A 115 -13.65 1.58 -0.46
CA VAL A 115 -14.49 0.37 -0.59
C VAL A 115 -13.95 -0.54 -1.68
N GLY A 116 -13.62 0.01 -2.83
CA GLY A 116 -13.04 -0.78 -3.91
C GLY A 116 -11.59 -1.20 -3.66
N ASP A 117 -10.82 -0.42 -2.90
CA ASP A 117 -9.51 -0.86 -2.40
C ASP A 117 -9.66 -2.08 -1.47
N CYS A 118 -10.67 -2.07 -0.60
CA CYS A 118 -11.06 -3.23 0.22
C CYS A 118 -11.45 -4.44 -0.62
N ILE A 119 -12.29 -4.27 -1.64
CA ILE A 119 -12.68 -5.34 -2.57
C ILE A 119 -11.46 -5.91 -3.30
N CYS A 120 -10.55 -5.06 -3.78
CA CYS A 120 -9.32 -5.50 -4.46
C CYS A 120 -8.44 -6.35 -3.54
N VAL A 121 -8.23 -5.90 -2.29
CA VAL A 121 -7.44 -6.63 -1.29
C VAL A 121 -8.12 -7.96 -0.91
N TRP A 122 -9.44 -7.99 -0.79
CA TRP A 122 -10.18 -9.20 -0.41
C TRP A 122 -10.28 -10.23 -1.54
N CYS A 123 -10.60 -9.80 -2.76
CA CYS A 123 -10.83 -10.68 -3.91
C CYS A 123 -9.53 -11.20 -4.55
N CYS A 124 -8.47 -10.38 -4.61
CA CYS A 124 -7.14 -10.86 -4.98
C CYS A 124 -6.05 -10.09 -4.23
N GLY A 125 -5.86 -10.43 -2.96
CA GLY A 125 -4.84 -9.80 -2.10
C GLY A 125 -3.43 -9.87 -2.68
N CYS A 126 -3.04 -10.99 -3.29
CA CYS A 126 -1.72 -11.10 -3.92
C CYS A 126 -1.57 -10.16 -5.13
N CYS A 127 -2.57 -10.07 -6.01
CA CYS A 127 -2.59 -9.16 -7.15
C CYS A 127 -2.51 -7.69 -6.68
N SER A 128 -3.34 -7.34 -5.71
CA SER A 128 -3.40 -6.01 -5.11
C SER A 128 -2.07 -5.63 -4.47
N HIS A 129 -1.48 -6.54 -3.70
CA HIS A 129 -0.19 -6.34 -3.07
C HIS A 129 0.93 -6.19 -4.12
N CYS A 130 0.92 -7.01 -5.17
CA CYS A 130 1.86 -6.89 -6.28
C CYS A 130 1.79 -5.50 -6.93
N GLN A 131 0.58 -4.97 -7.12
CA GLN A 131 0.39 -3.62 -7.64
C GLN A 131 0.95 -2.56 -6.70
N THR A 132 0.69 -2.67 -5.39
CA THR A 132 1.24 -1.72 -4.41
C THR A 132 2.76 -1.73 -4.37
N LEU A 133 3.38 -2.91 -4.50
CA LEU A 133 4.84 -3.05 -4.51
C LEU A 133 5.49 -2.43 -5.75
N ARG A 134 4.82 -2.46 -6.91
CA ARG A 134 5.26 -1.78 -8.13
C ARG A 134 4.98 -0.28 -8.13
N ALA A 135 4.13 0.20 -7.22
CA ALA A 135 3.78 1.61 -7.08
C ALA A 135 4.77 2.39 -6.21
N VAL A 136 5.69 1.71 -5.54
CA VAL A 136 6.62 2.27 -4.57
C VAL A 136 8.04 1.86 -4.90
N SER A 137 8.99 2.66 -4.46
CA SER A 137 10.40 2.28 -4.56
C SER A 137 10.73 1.18 -3.53
N THR A 138 11.80 0.42 -3.75
CA THR A 138 12.16 -0.72 -2.87
C THR A 138 12.50 -0.24 -1.45
N GLU A 139 13.04 0.97 -1.34
CA GLU A 139 13.44 1.65 -0.12
C GLU A 139 12.25 1.81 0.86
N GLU A 140 11.01 1.90 0.36
CA GLU A 140 9.81 2.13 1.18
C GLU A 140 9.41 0.91 2.02
N TRP A 141 9.89 -0.29 1.68
CA TRP A 141 9.56 -1.54 2.41
C TRP A 141 10.78 -2.40 2.74
N ASN A 142 11.93 -2.18 2.11
CA ASN A 142 13.14 -2.96 2.31
C ASN A 142 13.74 -2.72 3.71
N LEU A 143 13.89 -3.79 4.49
CA LEU A 143 14.45 -3.75 5.84
C LEU A 143 15.97 -3.96 5.89
N LEU A 144 16.55 -4.49 4.81
CA LEU A 144 17.97 -4.85 4.74
C LEU A 144 18.85 -3.69 4.24
N GLU A 145 18.25 -2.69 3.62
CA GLU A 145 18.96 -1.48 3.25
C GLU A 145 19.34 -0.66 4.49
N PRO A 146 20.50 0.05 4.45
CA PRO A 146 21.02 0.81 5.60
C PRO A 146 20.12 1.97 6.05
N SER A 147 19.03 2.24 5.32
CA SER A 147 18.04 3.26 5.65
C SER A 147 17.05 2.84 6.74
N TRP A 148 16.99 1.56 7.14
CA TRP A 148 16.09 1.13 8.20
C TRP A 148 16.54 1.65 9.57
N LYS A 149 15.66 2.42 10.22
CA LYS A 149 15.83 2.90 11.59
C LYS A 149 14.92 2.12 12.53
N THR A 150 15.39 1.88 13.75
CA THR A 150 14.54 1.31 14.80
C THR A 150 13.33 2.22 15.02
N PRO A 151 12.10 1.67 15.01
CA PRO A 151 10.89 2.47 15.18
C PRO A 151 10.88 3.21 16.52
N GLU A 152 10.46 4.47 16.50
CA GLU A 152 10.13 5.20 17.72
C GLU A 152 8.85 4.63 18.37
N VAL A 153 8.60 4.93 19.65
CA VAL A 153 7.44 4.38 20.36
C VAL A 153 6.11 4.89 19.77
N ALA A 154 6.06 6.16 19.36
CA ALA A 154 4.87 6.78 18.82
C ALA A 154 5.23 7.76 17.70
N ALA A 155 4.42 7.76 16.65
CA ALA A 155 4.48 8.78 15.61
C ALA A 155 4.05 10.15 16.18
N PRO A 156 4.58 11.26 15.63
CA PRO A 156 4.20 12.60 16.09
C PRO A 156 2.71 12.90 15.89
N GLU A 157 2.11 12.32 14.85
CA GLU A 157 0.68 12.40 14.55
C GLU A 157 0.16 11.02 14.13
N ILE A 158 -1.04 10.66 14.58
CA ILE A 158 -1.67 9.39 14.20
C ILE A 158 -2.44 9.61 12.90
N ILE A 159 -1.82 9.22 11.78
CA ILE A 159 -2.41 9.32 10.44
C ILE A 159 -2.61 7.91 9.88
N PHE A 160 -3.83 7.62 9.43
CA PHE A 160 -4.13 6.34 8.78
C PHE A 160 -4.34 6.48 7.27
N ILE A 161 -4.93 7.60 6.84
CA ILE A 161 -5.35 7.84 5.45
C ILE A 161 -4.91 9.25 5.03
N LYS A 162 -4.40 9.39 3.81
CA LYS A 162 -4.09 10.68 3.16
C LYS A 162 -4.86 10.86 1.85
#